data_AF-A0A0D7E0Y7-F1
#
_entry.id   AF-A0A0D7E0Y7-F1
#
_cell.length_a   1.000
_cell.length_b   1.000
_cell.length_c   1.000
_cell.angle_alpha   90.00
_cell.angle_beta   90.00
_cell.angle_gamma   90.00
#
_symmetry.space_group_name_H-M   'P 1'
#
loop_
_entity.id
_entity.type
_entity.pdbx_description
1 polymer ?
#
loop_
_entity_poly.entity_id
_entity_poly.type
_entity_poly.pdbx_seq_one_letter_code
_entity_poly.pdbx_strand_id
1 'polypeptide(L)'
;MSAPYTMLSRAEAYLAERRRLGFALKRPGSQILAFACFADAGGHKGPLTSAIVLRWAKEEAQVDDPYTWARRVDVLRPFARYLTDLDPHTEFPAGFPFGRSKRRLAPHIYTPAEVEALIGAASRLSPQGGLTPATFTTLFGLLAATGLRISEALNLRCGDIDGTRAHLTVRHSKFQRTRLVPLHSTTTQVLRRYLRARARYGSMNITTPLFMSEKTGGVLRYSEVRGVFLRFAAELRIIPRGGHRYIRVHDLRHTFICRRLMLWQENGTDVDNAMMTLSTYVGHVNLGDTYWYLQAVPELMAVAGARFEAQAIMTGEVDHG
;
A
#
# COMPACT_ATOMS: atom_id res chain seq x y z
N MET A 1 -22.33 43.26 6.95
CA MET A 1 -21.54 42.93 5.75
C MET A 1 -20.80 41.63 6.04
N SER A 2 -21.23 40.50 5.48
CA SER A 2 -20.50 39.23 5.66
C SER A 2 -19.11 39.37 5.03
N ALA A 3 -18.07 39.00 5.77
CA ALA A 3 -16.71 39.01 5.25
C ALA A 3 -16.64 38.24 3.92
N PRO A 4 -15.88 38.71 2.92
CA PRO A 4 -15.72 37.97 1.68
C PRO A 4 -15.06 36.62 2.01
N TYR A 5 -15.82 35.53 1.86
CA TYR A 5 -15.32 34.17 2.09
C TYR A 5 -14.29 33.84 1.01
N THR A 6 -13.01 33.93 1.37
CA THR A 6 -11.90 33.52 0.51
C THR A 6 -11.93 32.02 0.24
N MET A 7 -11.23 31.54 -0.79
CA MET A 7 -11.15 30.11 -1.05
C MET A 7 -10.52 29.36 0.13
N LEU A 8 -9.56 29.97 0.82
CA LEU A 8 -8.95 29.42 2.03
C LEU A 8 -9.98 29.21 3.15
N SER A 9 -10.82 30.20 3.43
CA SER A 9 -11.86 30.07 4.47
C SER A 9 -12.85 28.95 4.14
N ARG A 10 -13.22 28.79 2.86
CA ARG A 10 -14.09 27.70 2.38
C ARG A 10 -13.42 26.33 2.53
N ALA A 11 -12.12 26.24 2.22
CA ALA A 11 -11.34 25.02 2.39
C ALA A 11 -11.19 24.61 3.87
N GLU A 12 -10.94 25.57 4.76
CA GLU A 12 -10.86 25.34 6.21
C GLU A 12 -12.20 24.85 6.78
N ALA A 13 -13.32 25.47 6.39
CA ALA A 13 -14.66 25.06 6.78
C ALA A 13 -14.95 23.61 6.34
N TYR A 14 -14.70 23.29 5.07
CA TYR A 14 -14.82 21.94 4.54
C TYR A 14 -13.99 20.92 5.35
N LEU A 15 -12.71 21.22 5.60
CA LEU A 15 -11.84 20.31 6.33
C LEU A 15 -12.25 20.15 7.79
N ALA A 16 -12.71 21.21 8.45
CA ALA A 16 -13.23 21.14 9.81
C ALA A 16 -14.47 20.24 9.88
N GLU A 17 -15.42 20.38 8.96
CA GLU A 17 -16.60 19.54 8.86
C GLU A 17 -16.23 18.06 8.64
N ARG A 18 -15.37 17.78 7.66
CA ARG A 18 -14.94 16.40 7.39
C ARG A 18 -14.18 15.78 8.56
N ARG A 19 -13.40 16.56 9.31
CA ARG A 19 -12.72 16.06 10.51
C ARG A 19 -13.69 15.75 11.64
N ARG A 20 -14.75 16.55 11.83
CA ARG A 20 -15.84 16.23 12.78
C ARG A 20 -16.53 14.92 12.43
N LEU A 21 -16.64 14.59 11.15
CA LEU A 21 -17.15 13.29 10.66
C LEU A 21 -16.12 12.15 10.72
N GLY A 22 -14.98 12.34 11.39
CA GLY A 22 -13.97 11.30 11.63
C GLY A 22 -12.95 11.10 10.50
N PHE A 23 -12.96 11.92 9.44
CA PHE A 23 -11.96 11.81 8.37
C PHE A 23 -10.65 12.51 8.76
N ALA A 24 -9.53 11.77 8.76
CA ALA A 24 -8.23 12.36 9.10
C ALA A 24 -7.70 13.36 8.05
N LEU A 25 -8.02 13.15 6.75
CA LEU A 25 -7.66 14.00 5.60
C LEU A 25 -6.25 14.62 5.61
N LYS A 26 -5.21 13.87 6.02
CA LYS A 26 -3.85 14.43 6.13
C LYS A 26 -3.33 14.99 4.80
N ARG A 27 -2.99 14.12 3.84
CA ARG A 27 -2.48 14.57 2.52
C ARG A 27 -3.53 15.28 1.66
N PRO A 28 -4.77 14.76 1.52
CA PRO A 28 -5.79 15.46 0.75
C PRO A 28 -6.09 16.85 1.30
N GLY A 29 -6.13 17.02 2.63
CA GLY A 29 -6.36 18.31 3.27
C GLY A 29 -5.24 19.30 3.01
N SER A 30 -3.97 18.89 3.10
CA SER A 30 -2.85 19.75 2.72
C SER A 30 -2.92 20.21 1.27
N GLN A 31 -3.34 19.35 0.34
CA GLN A 31 -3.50 19.72 -1.07
C GLN A 31 -4.67 20.66 -1.31
N ILE A 32 -5.80 20.46 -0.62
CA ILE A 32 -6.96 21.36 -0.68
C ILE A 32 -6.59 22.76 -0.16
N LEU A 33 -5.86 22.83 0.97
CA LEU A 33 -5.37 24.11 1.49
C LEU A 33 -4.37 24.77 0.52
N ALA A 34 -3.44 24.00 -0.05
CA ALA A 34 -2.50 24.53 -1.04
C ALA A 34 -3.20 25.07 -2.29
N PHE A 35 -4.26 24.41 -2.77
CA PHE A 35 -5.11 24.93 -3.84
C PHE A 35 -5.79 26.25 -3.44
N ALA A 36 -6.33 26.30 -2.23
CA ALA A 36 -7.05 27.46 -1.75
C ALA A 36 -6.14 28.68 -1.57
N CYS A 37 -4.94 28.50 -1.00
CA CYS A 37 -3.90 29.52 -0.94
C CYS A 37 -3.49 30.01 -2.34
N PHE A 38 -3.32 29.10 -3.30
CA PHE A 38 -3.01 29.47 -4.68
C PHE A 38 -4.12 30.33 -5.32
N ALA A 39 -5.38 29.94 -5.12
CA ALA A 39 -6.51 30.68 -5.65
C ALA A 39 -6.58 32.10 -5.08
N ASP A 40 -6.44 32.22 -3.76
CA ASP A 40 -6.48 33.51 -3.06
C ASP A 40 -5.27 34.39 -3.45
N ALA A 41 -4.07 33.82 -3.56
CA ALA A 41 -2.87 34.53 -4.01
C ALA A 41 -2.99 35.03 -5.47
N GLY A 42 -3.70 34.28 -6.32
CA GLY A 42 -4.05 34.68 -7.67
C GLY A 42 -5.18 35.74 -7.75
N GLY A 43 -5.66 36.25 -6.62
CA GLY A 43 -6.72 37.26 -6.55
C GLY A 43 -8.12 36.74 -6.90
N HIS A 44 -8.33 35.43 -6.89
CA HIS A 44 -9.61 34.82 -7.21
C HIS A 44 -10.65 35.10 -6.11
N LYS A 45 -11.75 35.77 -6.46
CA LYS A 45 -12.84 36.13 -5.52
C LYS A 45 -14.19 35.51 -5.91
N GLY A 46 -14.22 34.74 -6.98
CA GLY A 46 -15.44 34.18 -7.57
C GLY A 46 -15.73 32.74 -7.14
N PRO A 47 -16.74 32.10 -7.75
CA PRO A 47 -17.00 30.68 -7.59
C PRO A 47 -15.82 29.86 -8.13
N LEU A 48 -15.71 28.60 -7.66
CA LEU A 48 -14.73 27.66 -8.20
C LEU A 48 -14.95 27.50 -9.70
N THR A 49 -13.90 27.58 -10.50
CA THR A 49 -13.98 27.35 -11.96
C THR A 49 -13.13 26.17 -12.38
N SER A 50 -13.49 25.54 -13.51
CA SER A 50 -12.65 24.50 -14.12
C SER A 50 -11.24 25.03 -14.44
N ALA A 51 -11.15 26.28 -14.91
CA ALA A 51 -9.89 26.91 -15.30
C ALA A 51 -8.89 27.02 -14.14
N ILE A 52 -9.33 27.46 -12.95
CA ILE A 52 -8.41 27.61 -11.80
C ILE A 52 -7.95 26.26 -11.24
N VAL A 53 -8.83 25.25 -11.26
CA VAL A 53 -8.51 23.87 -10.84
C VAL A 53 -7.43 23.28 -11.75
N LEU A 54 -7.61 23.36 -13.07
CA LEU A 54 -6.68 22.79 -14.04
C LEU A 54 -5.32 23.50 -14.00
N ARG A 55 -5.32 24.82 -13.86
CA ARG A 55 -4.11 25.64 -13.71
C ARG A 55 -3.30 25.23 -12.50
N TRP A 56 -3.92 25.19 -11.31
CA TRP A 56 -3.26 24.74 -10.09
C TRP A 56 -2.77 23.29 -10.17
N ALA A 57 -3.55 22.41 -10.80
CA ALA A 57 -3.17 21.02 -10.92
C ALA A 57 -1.89 20.83 -11.77
N LYS A 58 -1.68 21.69 -12.77
CA LYS A 58 -0.54 21.65 -13.70
C LYS A 58 0.65 22.46 -13.19
N GLU A 59 0.47 23.74 -12.91
CA GLU A 59 1.55 24.70 -12.62
C GLU A 59 2.18 24.48 -11.25
N GLU A 60 1.39 24.12 -10.24
CA GLU A 60 1.88 23.90 -8.87
C GLU A 60 2.32 22.44 -8.62
N ALA A 61 2.46 21.65 -9.69
CA ALA A 61 2.92 20.27 -9.60
C ALA A 61 4.45 20.22 -9.47
N GLN A 62 4.93 19.47 -8.48
CA GLN A 62 6.37 19.22 -8.30
C GLN A 62 6.97 18.32 -9.38
N VAL A 63 6.11 17.58 -10.09
CA VAL A 63 6.48 16.68 -11.17
C VAL A 63 5.58 17.00 -12.35
N ASP A 64 6.20 17.28 -13.49
CA ASP A 64 5.54 17.50 -14.77
C ASP A 64 5.13 16.14 -15.37
N ASP A 65 4.01 15.60 -14.86
CA ASP A 65 3.41 14.39 -15.41
C ASP A 65 1.87 14.40 -15.34
N PRO A 66 1.16 14.00 -16.42
CA PRO A 66 -0.30 14.03 -16.47
C PRO A 66 -0.98 13.22 -15.36
N TYR A 67 -0.35 12.15 -14.87
CA TYR A 67 -0.92 11.33 -13.81
C TYR A 67 -0.92 12.06 -12.46
N THR A 68 0.13 12.80 -12.14
CA THR A 68 0.18 13.70 -10.97
C THR A 68 -0.86 14.79 -11.07
N TRP A 69 -1.04 15.41 -12.24
CA TRP A 69 -2.08 16.42 -12.46
C TRP A 69 -3.48 15.85 -12.25
N ALA A 70 -3.77 14.69 -12.86
CA ALA A 70 -5.06 13.99 -12.69
C ALA A 70 -5.37 13.70 -11.21
N ARG A 71 -4.36 13.27 -10.43
CA ARG A 71 -4.51 13.03 -8.99
C ARG A 71 -4.77 14.30 -8.19
N ARG A 72 -4.12 15.41 -8.55
CA ARG A 72 -4.35 16.71 -7.91
C ARG A 72 -5.77 17.20 -8.15
N VAL A 73 -6.27 17.10 -9.39
CA VAL A 73 -7.68 17.38 -9.71
C VAL A 73 -8.61 16.49 -8.88
N ASP A 74 -8.42 15.17 -8.89
CA ASP A 74 -9.34 14.26 -8.18
C ASP A 74 -9.36 14.44 -6.66
N VAL A 75 -8.30 14.97 -6.06
CA VAL A 75 -8.28 15.33 -4.63
C VAL A 75 -9.20 16.50 -4.32
N LEU A 76 -9.41 17.43 -5.26
CA LEU A 76 -10.32 18.56 -5.10
C LEU A 76 -11.78 18.19 -5.36
N ARG A 77 -12.07 17.04 -6.01
CA ARG A 77 -13.44 16.67 -6.40
C ARG A 77 -14.44 16.62 -5.23
N PRO A 78 -14.11 16.06 -4.04
CA PRO A 78 -15.01 16.10 -2.90
C PRO A 78 -15.21 17.51 -2.33
N PHE A 79 -14.18 18.37 -2.42
CA PHE A 79 -14.26 19.77 -2.00
C PHE A 79 -15.13 20.59 -2.97
N ALA A 80 -14.99 20.37 -4.28
CA ALA A 80 -15.84 21.01 -5.29
C ALA A 80 -17.32 20.64 -5.14
N ARG A 81 -17.63 19.38 -4.79
CA ARG A 81 -19.01 18.97 -4.45
C ARG A 81 -19.56 19.74 -3.26
N TYR A 82 -18.78 19.86 -2.18
CA TYR A 82 -19.14 20.68 -1.04
C TYR A 82 -19.39 22.15 -1.42
N LEU A 83 -18.57 22.71 -2.32
CA LEU A 83 -18.79 24.09 -2.81
C LEU A 83 -20.04 24.23 -3.68
N THR A 84 -20.42 23.20 -4.43
CA THR A 84 -21.62 23.21 -5.27
C THR A 84 -22.88 23.38 -4.40
N ASP A 85 -22.89 22.80 -3.21
CA ASP A 85 -24.00 22.93 -2.25
C ASP A 85 -24.10 24.36 -1.67
N LEU A 86 -23.01 25.13 -1.70
CA LEU A 86 -22.95 26.51 -1.18
C LEU A 86 -23.12 27.58 -2.26
N ASP A 87 -22.69 27.28 -3.48
CA ASP A 87 -22.56 28.22 -4.58
C ASP A 87 -22.88 27.51 -5.91
N PRO A 88 -24.09 27.71 -6.46
CA PRO A 88 -24.55 27.05 -7.69
C PRO A 88 -23.70 27.35 -8.93
N HIS A 89 -22.87 28.41 -8.89
CA HIS A 89 -21.96 28.76 -9.99
C HIS A 89 -20.61 28.01 -9.91
N THR A 90 -20.44 27.11 -8.93
CA THR A 90 -19.27 26.24 -8.84
C THR A 90 -19.19 25.31 -10.04
N GLU A 91 -18.10 25.43 -10.79
CA GLU A 91 -17.75 24.52 -11.87
C GLU A 91 -16.59 23.62 -11.47
N PHE A 92 -16.57 22.40 -12.05
CA PHE A 92 -15.46 21.48 -11.89
C PHE A 92 -15.17 20.78 -13.23
N PRO A 93 -13.90 20.46 -13.55
CA PRO A 93 -13.57 19.85 -14.84
C PRO A 93 -14.35 18.55 -15.10
N ALA A 94 -15.04 18.51 -16.24
CA ALA A 94 -15.76 17.33 -16.70
C ALA A 94 -14.78 16.23 -17.15
N GLY A 95 -15.17 14.97 -16.97
CA GLY A 95 -14.36 13.82 -17.40
C GLY A 95 -12.99 13.73 -16.72
N PHE A 96 -11.97 13.45 -17.54
CA PHE A 96 -10.59 13.18 -17.12
C PHE A 96 -9.60 13.99 -17.97
N PRO A 97 -9.48 15.30 -17.76
CA PRO A 97 -8.72 16.21 -18.63
C PRO A 97 -7.22 15.88 -18.70
N PHE A 98 -6.67 15.22 -17.67
CA PHE A 98 -5.30 14.74 -17.63
C PHE A 98 -5.20 13.20 -17.64
N GLY A 99 -6.27 12.52 -18.07
CA GLY A 99 -6.41 11.07 -17.98
C GLY A 99 -6.80 10.58 -16.59
N ARG A 100 -6.82 9.26 -16.40
CA ARG A 100 -7.27 8.64 -15.15
C ARG A 100 -6.24 8.82 -14.03
N SER A 101 -6.68 9.30 -12.88
CA SER A 101 -5.86 9.46 -11.66
C SER A 101 -5.51 8.14 -10.96
N LYS A 102 -6.12 7.04 -11.39
CA LYS A 102 -5.91 5.69 -10.88
C LYS A 102 -5.26 4.85 -11.96
N ARG A 103 -4.05 4.37 -11.70
CA ARG A 103 -3.34 3.43 -12.55
C ARG A 103 -2.97 2.20 -11.74
N ARG A 104 -3.33 1.01 -12.23
CA ARG A 104 -2.87 -0.26 -11.69
C ARG A 104 -1.68 -0.71 -12.52
N LEU A 105 -0.48 -0.31 -12.10
CA LEU A 105 0.76 -0.76 -12.72
C LEU A 105 1.08 -2.16 -12.23
N ALA A 106 1.55 -3.03 -13.13
CA ALA A 106 1.99 -4.37 -12.77
C ALA A 106 3.10 -4.28 -11.70
N PRO A 107 3.03 -5.06 -10.61
CA PRO A 107 4.06 -5.07 -9.60
C PRO A 107 5.25 -5.88 -10.08
N HIS A 108 6.40 -5.72 -9.43
CA HIS A 108 7.48 -6.69 -9.60
C HIS A 108 7.20 -7.92 -8.72
N ILE A 109 7.15 -9.11 -9.30
CA ILE A 109 7.03 -10.34 -8.52
C ILE A 109 8.43 -10.88 -8.25
N TYR A 110 8.80 -10.96 -6.96
CA TYR A 110 10.12 -11.42 -6.54
C TYR A 110 10.25 -12.93 -6.69
N THR A 111 11.39 -13.38 -7.21
CA THR A 111 11.77 -14.80 -7.19
C THR A 111 12.18 -15.23 -5.78
N PRO A 112 12.20 -16.55 -5.46
CA PRO A 112 12.69 -17.02 -4.17
C PRO A 112 14.12 -16.53 -3.89
N ALA A 113 15.00 -16.62 -4.89
CA ALA A 113 16.39 -16.15 -4.81
C ALA A 113 16.49 -14.64 -4.51
N GLU A 114 15.64 -13.79 -5.11
CA GLU A 114 15.64 -12.35 -4.82
C GLU A 114 15.19 -12.06 -3.37
N VAL A 115 14.19 -12.78 -2.87
CA VAL A 115 13.76 -12.65 -1.47
C VAL A 115 14.88 -13.08 -0.52
N GLU A 116 15.53 -14.21 -0.79
CA GLU A 116 16.68 -14.68 -0.01
C GLU A 116 17.84 -13.70 -0.05
N ALA A 117 18.15 -13.13 -1.22
CA ALA A 117 19.20 -12.12 -1.37
C ALA A 117 18.89 -10.84 -0.57
N LEU A 118 17.63 -10.38 -0.57
CA LEU A 118 17.19 -9.23 0.23
C LEU A 118 17.32 -9.49 1.73
N ILE A 119 16.93 -10.69 2.20
CA ILE A 119 17.05 -11.09 3.60
C ILE A 119 18.52 -11.25 4.00
N GLY A 120 19.35 -11.84 3.13
CA GLY A 120 20.80 -11.97 3.35
C GLY A 120 21.52 -10.61 3.35
N ALA A 121 21.11 -9.66 2.50
CA ALA A 121 21.63 -8.30 2.55
C ALA A 121 21.24 -7.60 3.86
N ALA A 122 20.00 -7.80 4.32
CA ALA A 122 19.54 -7.28 5.61
C ALA A 122 20.35 -7.82 6.80
N SER A 123 20.74 -9.10 6.78
CA SER A 123 21.53 -9.69 7.85
C SER A 123 22.97 -9.18 7.91
N ARG A 124 23.45 -8.52 6.84
CA ARG A 124 24.80 -7.93 6.74
C ARG A 124 24.86 -6.44 7.08
N LEU A 125 23.75 -5.84 7.52
CA LEU A 125 23.74 -4.44 7.92
C LEU A 125 24.71 -4.16 9.09
N SER A 126 25.16 -2.91 9.18
CA SER A 126 25.95 -2.43 10.31
C SER A 126 25.06 -1.71 11.35
N PRO A 127 25.44 -1.72 12.64
CA PRO A 127 26.58 -2.44 13.20
C PRO A 127 26.33 -3.95 13.26
N GLN A 128 27.36 -4.74 12.96
CA GLN A 128 27.30 -6.19 13.10
C GLN A 128 27.12 -6.57 14.58
N GLY A 129 26.26 -7.55 14.86
CA GLY A 129 25.83 -7.85 16.23
C GLY A 129 24.81 -6.88 16.83
N GLY A 130 24.46 -5.81 16.11
CA GLY A 130 23.44 -4.84 16.47
C GLY A 130 22.00 -5.34 16.33
N LEU A 131 21.03 -4.52 16.72
CA LEU A 131 19.61 -4.79 16.51
C LEU A 131 19.20 -4.60 15.03
N THR A 132 19.84 -3.67 14.33
CA THR A 132 19.50 -3.29 12.95
C THR A 132 19.44 -4.49 11.99
N PRO A 133 20.47 -5.37 11.91
CA PRO A 133 20.40 -6.54 11.03
C PRO A 133 19.23 -7.46 11.37
N ALA A 134 19.01 -7.73 12.66
CA ALA A 134 17.93 -8.59 13.13
C ALA A 134 16.55 -7.99 12.79
N THR A 135 16.38 -6.67 12.98
CA THR A 135 15.16 -5.93 12.65
C THR A 135 14.82 -6.03 11.17
N PHE A 136 15.76 -5.74 10.28
CA PHE A 136 15.51 -5.73 8.84
C PHE A 136 15.33 -7.14 8.26
N THR A 137 16.13 -8.11 8.71
CA THR A 137 16.01 -9.53 8.33
C THR A 137 14.61 -10.04 8.69
N THR A 138 14.18 -9.77 9.93
CA THR A 138 12.87 -10.20 10.42
C THR A 138 11.74 -9.47 9.71
N LEU A 139 11.86 -8.16 9.47
CA LEU A 139 10.83 -7.39 8.77
C LEU A 139 10.63 -7.88 7.33
N PHE A 140 11.69 -8.05 6.55
CA PHE A 140 11.57 -8.49 5.16
C PHE A 140 11.10 -9.94 5.07
N GLY A 141 11.61 -10.83 5.91
CA GLY A 141 11.13 -12.21 6.01
C GLY A 141 9.66 -12.28 6.39
N LEU A 142 9.23 -11.47 7.36
CA LEU A 142 7.83 -11.40 7.77
C LEU A 142 6.93 -10.93 6.63
N LEU A 143 7.29 -9.85 5.94
CA LEU A 143 6.51 -9.32 4.81
C LEU A 143 6.38 -10.35 3.68
N ALA A 144 7.48 -11.04 3.35
CA ALA A 144 7.49 -12.08 2.32
C ALA A 144 6.63 -13.29 2.72
N ALA A 145 6.68 -13.70 3.99
CA ALA A 145 5.96 -14.87 4.50
C ALA A 145 4.47 -14.62 4.73
N THR A 146 4.06 -13.38 4.99
CA THR A 146 2.69 -13.06 5.45
C THR A 146 1.91 -12.12 4.53
N GLY A 147 2.57 -11.47 3.57
CA GLY A 147 1.91 -10.50 2.69
C GLY A 147 1.33 -9.28 3.41
N LEU A 148 1.78 -8.97 4.62
CA LEU A 148 1.36 -7.77 5.34
C LEU A 148 1.69 -6.51 4.53
N ARG A 149 0.87 -5.46 4.69
CA ARG A 149 1.29 -4.13 4.23
C ARG A 149 2.47 -3.68 5.08
N ILE A 150 3.45 -3.01 4.49
CA ILE A 150 4.56 -2.43 5.24
C ILE A 150 4.09 -1.54 6.40
N SER A 151 3.03 -0.76 6.21
CA SER A 151 2.45 0.04 7.29
C SER A 151 1.84 -0.80 8.40
N GLU A 152 1.27 -1.97 8.10
CA GLU A 152 0.76 -2.88 9.13
C GLU A 152 1.91 -3.46 9.94
N ALA A 153 2.96 -3.96 9.26
CA ALA A 153 4.15 -4.50 9.90
C ALA A 153 4.85 -3.47 10.81
N LEU A 154 5.02 -2.23 10.35
CA LEU A 154 5.66 -1.16 11.14
C LEU A 154 4.82 -0.68 12.33
N ASN A 155 3.51 -0.97 12.36
CA ASN A 155 2.63 -0.62 13.47
C ASN A 155 2.38 -1.79 14.44
N LEU A 156 2.95 -2.97 14.17
CA LEU A 156 2.87 -4.10 15.10
C LEU A 156 3.51 -3.75 16.44
N ARG A 157 2.93 -4.26 17.51
CA ARG A 157 3.45 -4.18 18.88
C ARG A 157 3.88 -5.55 19.36
N CYS A 158 4.70 -5.61 20.41
CA CYS A 158 5.26 -6.88 20.90
C CYS A 158 4.17 -7.87 21.33
N GLY A 159 3.07 -7.41 21.93
CA GLY A 159 1.96 -8.29 22.29
C GLY A 159 0.92 -8.49 21.20
N ASP A 160 1.20 -8.11 19.96
CA ASP A 160 0.42 -8.56 18.79
C ASP A 160 0.84 -9.95 18.31
N ILE A 161 1.94 -10.50 18.85
CA ILE A 161 2.43 -11.83 18.53
C ILE A 161 1.91 -12.80 19.59
N ASP A 162 1.04 -13.72 19.18
CA ASP A 162 0.72 -14.89 19.99
C ASP A 162 1.62 -16.05 19.57
N GLY A 163 2.70 -16.24 20.32
CA GLY A 163 3.66 -17.30 20.08
C GLY A 163 3.11 -18.70 20.35
N THR A 164 2.05 -18.85 21.14
CA THR A 164 1.45 -20.15 21.50
C THR A 164 0.47 -20.59 20.43
N ARG A 165 -0.36 -19.66 19.95
CA ARG A 165 -1.36 -19.90 18.90
C ARG A 165 -0.84 -19.58 17.49
N ALA A 166 0.46 -19.29 17.35
CA ALA A 166 1.15 -19.01 16.10
C ALA A 166 0.40 -18.05 15.16
N HIS A 167 -0.01 -16.87 15.67
CA HIS A 167 -0.65 -15.85 14.84
C HIS A 167 -0.22 -14.43 15.23
N LEU A 168 -0.43 -13.50 14.30
CA LEU A 168 -0.29 -12.06 14.50
C LEU A 168 -1.66 -11.39 14.54
N THR A 169 -1.84 -10.48 15.50
CA THR A 169 -3.00 -9.59 15.54
C THR A 169 -2.67 -8.29 14.81
N VAL A 170 -3.21 -8.11 13.61
CA VAL A 170 -3.05 -6.87 12.84
C VAL A 170 -4.18 -5.92 13.21
N ARG A 171 -3.87 -4.94 14.06
CA ARG A 171 -4.83 -3.91 14.50
C ARG A 171 -4.92 -2.76 13.50
N HIS A 172 -6.05 -2.06 13.53
CA HIS A 172 -6.25 -0.78 12.83
C HIS A 172 -5.83 -0.83 11.35
N SER A 173 -6.17 -1.91 10.64
CA SER A 173 -6.03 -1.96 9.19
C SER A 173 -7.01 -0.94 8.55
N LYS A 174 -6.94 -0.74 7.22
CA LYS A 174 -7.84 0.19 6.51
C LYS A 174 -9.28 -0.03 6.99
N PHE A 175 -9.94 1.03 7.48
CA PHE A 175 -11.28 1.01 8.12
C PHE A 175 -11.37 0.39 9.54
N GLN A 176 -10.31 0.46 10.35
CA GLN A 176 -10.33 0.05 11.76
C GLN A 176 -10.64 -1.44 12.00
N ARG A 177 -10.50 -2.29 10.97
CA ARG A 177 -10.70 -3.74 11.11
C ARG A 177 -9.45 -4.37 11.71
N THR A 178 -9.65 -5.23 12.70
CA THR A 178 -8.62 -6.13 13.24
C THR A 178 -8.74 -7.48 12.55
N ARG A 179 -7.61 -8.11 12.21
CA ARG A 179 -7.58 -9.47 11.67
C ARG A 179 -6.45 -10.28 12.28
N LEU A 180 -6.64 -11.59 12.33
CA LEU A 180 -5.61 -12.55 12.70
C LEU A 180 -4.91 -13.05 11.45
N VAL A 181 -3.58 -13.08 11.50
CA VAL A 181 -2.71 -13.58 10.43
C VAL A 181 -1.96 -14.79 10.97
N PRO A 182 -2.35 -16.01 10.59
CA PRO A 182 -1.61 -17.23 10.94
C PRO A 182 -0.15 -17.16 10.51
N LEU A 183 0.73 -17.69 11.34
CA LEU A 183 2.16 -17.76 11.11
C LEU A 183 2.60 -19.20 10.89
N HIS A 184 3.44 -19.40 9.88
CA HIS A 184 4.16 -20.65 9.75
C HIS A 184 5.15 -20.83 10.91
N SER A 185 5.44 -22.08 11.29
CA SER A 185 6.32 -22.41 12.42
C SER A 185 7.71 -21.76 12.29
N THR A 186 8.26 -21.74 11.07
CA THR A 186 9.54 -21.09 10.76
C THR A 186 9.49 -19.58 10.99
N THR A 187 8.40 -18.90 10.61
CA THR A 187 8.22 -17.46 10.87
C THR A 187 8.11 -17.19 12.36
N THR A 188 7.37 -18.01 13.10
CA THR A 188 7.26 -17.92 14.56
C THR A 188 8.62 -18.09 15.24
N GLN A 189 9.45 -19.03 14.77
CA GLN A 189 10.81 -19.23 15.28
C GLN A 189 11.70 -18.00 15.07
N VAL A 190 11.67 -17.41 13.87
CA VAL A 190 12.44 -16.19 13.54
C VAL A 190 11.97 -15.01 14.40
N LEU A 191 10.66 -14.83 14.56
CA LEU A 191 10.11 -13.77 15.43
C LEU A 191 10.52 -13.95 16.90
N ARG A 192 10.50 -15.19 17.42
CA ARG A 192 10.96 -15.48 18.79
C ARG A 192 12.45 -15.13 18.96
N ARG A 193 13.30 -15.49 17.98
CA ARG A 193 14.73 -15.12 17.99
C ARG A 193 14.90 -13.60 17.97
N TYR A 194 14.13 -12.91 17.14
CA TYR A 194 14.15 -11.46 17.06
C TYR A 194 13.75 -10.80 18.39
N LEU A 195 12.66 -11.25 19.02
CA LEU A 195 12.21 -10.72 20.32
C LEU A 195 13.29 -10.86 21.40
N ARG A 196 14.04 -11.98 21.42
CA ARG A 196 15.18 -12.17 22.36
C ARG A 196 16.31 -11.17 22.10
N ALA A 197 16.62 -10.89 20.83
CA ALA A 197 17.63 -9.88 20.49
C ALA A 197 17.15 -8.48 20.87
N ARG A 198 15.89 -8.15 20.53
CA ARG A 198 15.23 -6.88 20.84
C ARG A 198 15.18 -6.58 22.34
N ALA A 199 14.98 -7.61 23.18
CA ALA A 199 14.95 -7.48 24.64
C ALA A 199 16.22 -6.84 25.24
N ARG A 200 17.35 -6.89 24.52
CA ARG A 200 18.63 -6.32 24.94
C ARG A 200 18.70 -4.80 24.74
N TYR A 201 17.75 -4.21 24.01
CA TYR A 201 17.76 -2.82 23.57
C TYR A 201 16.67 -1.97 24.24
N GLY A 202 16.17 -2.41 25.40
CA GLY A 202 15.21 -1.67 26.21
C GLY A 202 14.08 -2.54 26.74
N SER A 203 13.31 -1.96 27.66
CA SER A 203 12.14 -2.64 28.25
C SER A 203 11.10 -2.99 27.17
N MET A 204 10.52 -4.17 27.29
CA MET A 204 9.47 -4.66 26.39
C MET A 204 8.19 -4.91 27.17
N ASN A 205 7.11 -4.29 26.73
CA ASN A 205 5.75 -4.59 27.17
C ASN A 205 4.85 -4.80 25.95
N ILE A 206 3.59 -5.19 26.19
CA ILE A 206 2.60 -5.46 25.14
C ILE A 206 2.39 -4.29 24.18
N THR A 207 2.57 -3.05 24.64
CA THR A 207 2.37 -1.85 23.81
C THR A 207 3.63 -1.40 23.08
N THR A 208 4.80 -1.95 23.38
CA THR A 208 6.07 -1.50 22.78
C THR A 208 6.13 -1.88 21.30
N PRO A 209 6.57 -0.97 20.38
CA PRO A 209 6.64 -1.24 18.94
C PRO A 209 7.48 -2.47 18.62
N LEU A 210 6.96 -3.41 17.82
CA LEU A 210 7.69 -4.63 17.49
C LEU A 210 9.02 -4.32 16.81
N PHE A 211 8.99 -3.49 15.75
CA PHE A 211 10.19 -3.07 15.03
C PHE A 211 10.66 -1.69 15.51
N MET A 212 11.90 -1.63 16.00
CA MET A 212 12.53 -0.39 16.47
C MET A 212 13.69 0.02 15.58
N SER A 213 13.93 1.32 15.51
CA SER A 213 15.16 1.88 14.96
C SER A 213 16.20 1.95 16.05
N GLU A 214 17.29 1.21 15.89
CA GLU A 214 18.43 1.25 16.81
C GLU A 214 19.05 2.65 16.88
N LYS A 215 18.98 3.42 15.77
CA LYS A 215 19.53 4.78 15.69
C LYS A 215 18.76 5.80 16.52
N THR A 216 17.44 5.67 16.58
CA THR A 216 16.58 6.66 17.25
C THR A 216 16.03 6.18 18.59
N GLY A 217 16.16 4.89 18.90
CA GLY A 217 15.52 4.25 20.06
C GLY A 217 13.99 4.16 19.94
N GLY A 218 13.41 4.62 18.83
CA GLY A 218 11.97 4.71 18.61
C GLY A 218 11.42 3.74 17.57
N VAL A 219 10.19 4.01 17.12
CA VAL A 219 9.53 3.24 16.06
C VAL A 219 10.35 3.27 14.77
N LEU A 220 10.52 2.12 14.12
CA LEU A 220 11.13 2.06 12.81
C LEU A 220 10.27 2.78 11.76
N ARG A 221 10.81 3.83 11.13
CA ARG A 221 10.06 4.64 10.16
C ARG A 221 10.13 4.06 8.75
N TYR A 222 9.05 4.26 7.98
CA TYR A 222 8.99 3.83 6.58
C TYR A 222 10.10 4.44 5.70
N SER A 223 10.52 5.68 5.98
CA SER A 223 11.63 6.33 5.26
C SER A 223 12.95 5.57 5.43
N GLU A 224 13.22 5.09 6.65
CA GLU A 224 14.41 4.28 6.97
C GLU A 224 14.36 2.94 6.22
N VAL A 225 13.19 2.29 6.25
CA VAL A 225 12.99 1.03 5.50
C VAL A 225 13.18 1.23 4.00
N ARG A 226 12.57 2.28 3.44
CA ARG A 226 12.68 2.61 2.01
C ARG A 226 14.11 2.91 1.61
N GLY A 227 14.87 3.65 2.43
CA GLY A 227 16.27 3.96 2.16
C GLY A 227 17.13 2.70 2.08
N VAL A 228 17.02 1.82 3.07
CA VAL A 228 17.74 0.52 3.09
C VAL A 228 17.33 -0.34 1.90
N PHE A 229 16.03 -0.42 1.60
CA PHE A 229 15.54 -1.26 0.53
C PHE A 229 16.01 -0.81 -0.86
N LEU A 230 15.99 0.50 -1.13
CA LEU A 230 16.48 1.03 -2.41
C LEU A 230 17.99 0.83 -2.57
N ARG A 231 18.75 0.91 -1.46
CA ARG A 231 20.17 0.56 -1.48
C ARG A 231 20.38 -0.90 -1.85
N PHE A 232 19.64 -1.83 -1.23
CA PHE A 232 19.73 -3.26 -1.56
C PHE A 232 19.31 -3.55 -3.00
N ALA A 233 18.28 -2.88 -3.51
CA ALA A 233 17.87 -3.01 -4.90
C ALA A 233 19.04 -2.73 -5.87
N ALA A 234 19.82 -1.67 -5.58
CA ALA A 234 20.98 -1.29 -6.37
C ALA A 234 22.16 -2.26 -6.18
N GLU A 235 22.50 -2.61 -4.93
CA GLU A 235 23.59 -3.53 -4.60
C GLU A 235 23.39 -4.93 -5.20
N LEU A 236 22.16 -5.46 -5.11
CA LEU A 236 21.78 -6.77 -5.62
C LEU A 236 21.47 -6.76 -7.13
N ARG A 237 21.49 -5.58 -7.76
CA ARG A 237 21.20 -5.37 -9.20
C ARG A 237 19.85 -5.99 -9.62
N ILE A 238 18.84 -5.90 -8.76
CA ILE A 238 17.51 -6.43 -9.07
C ILE A 238 16.86 -5.53 -10.11
N ILE A 239 16.55 -6.10 -11.27
CA ILE A 239 15.91 -5.39 -12.38
C ILE A 239 14.39 -5.41 -12.16
N PRO A 240 13.72 -4.24 -12.08
CA PRO A 240 12.26 -4.18 -12.02
C PRO A 240 11.64 -4.82 -13.27
N ARG A 241 10.75 -5.79 -13.07
CA ARG A 241 9.99 -6.50 -14.13
C ARG A 241 8.53 -6.05 -14.25
N GLY A 242 8.09 -5.14 -13.38
CA GLY A 242 6.74 -4.59 -13.39
C GLY A 242 6.65 -3.25 -14.12
N GLY A 243 5.47 -2.64 -14.11
CA GLY A 243 5.23 -1.30 -14.70
C GLY A 243 5.78 -0.14 -13.86
N HIS A 244 6.45 -0.43 -12.75
CA HIS A 244 7.06 0.58 -11.88
C HIS A 244 8.55 0.75 -12.21
N ARG A 245 9.01 2.01 -12.21
CA ARG A 245 10.42 2.37 -12.45
C ARG A 245 11.41 1.75 -11.46
N TYR A 246 10.96 1.45 -10.25
CA TYR A 246 11.78 0.89 -9.17
C TYR A 246 11.02 -0.22 -8.48
N ILE A 247 11.75 -1.20 -7.96
CA ILE A 247 11.19 -2.20 -7.06
C ILE A 247 10.75 -1.55 -5.74
N ARG A 248 9.73 -2.11 -5.09
CA ARG A 248 9.13 -1.54 -3.88
C ARG A 248 9.02 -2.59 -2.80
N VAL A 249 9.16 -2.19 -1.54
CA VAL A 249 8.90 -3.08 -0.39
C VAL A 249 7.49 -3.69 -0.46
N HIS A 250 6.51 -2.94 -0.96
CA HIS A 250 5.14 -3.41 -1.13
C HIS A 250 5.01 -4.54 -2.16
N ASP A 251 5.98 -4.71 -3.05
CA ASP A 251 6.01 -5.78 -4.04
C ASP A 251 6.25 -7.16 -3.39
N LEU A 252 6.77 -7.23 -2.16
CA LEU A 252 6.81 -8.48 -1.38
C LEU A 252 5.39 -8.99 -1.06
N ARG A 253 4.44 -8.09 -0.81
CA ARG A 253 3.04 -8.47 -0.61
C ARG A 253 2.40 -8.95 -1.92
N HIS A 254 2.66 -8.23 -3.01
CA HIS A 254 2.21 -8.68 -4.33
C HIS A 254 2.75 -10.10 -4.63
N THR A 255 4.02 -10.34 -4.32
CA THR A 255 4.68 -11.64 -4.45
C THR A 255 4.01 -12.73 -3.61
N PHE A 256 3.72 -12.46 -2.33
CA PHE A 256 3.01 -13.41 -1.46
C PHE A 256 1.65 -13.82 -2.06
N ILE A 257 0.87 -12.84 -2.53
CA ILE A 257 -0.45 -13.09 -3.13
C ILE A 257 -0.32 -13.95 -4.38
N CYS A 258 0.59 -13.60 -5.30
CA CYS A 258 0.78 -14.35 -6.54
C CYS A 258 1.23 -15.79 -6.26
N ARG A 259 2.20 -15.99 -5.37
CA ARG A 259 2.66 -17.34 -5.00
C ARG A 259 1.57 -18.17 -4.37
N ARG A 260 0.73 -17.58 -3.52
CA ARG A 260 -0.42 -18.30 -2.93
C ARG A 260 -1.41 -18.75 -4.01
N LEU A 261 -1.70 -17.88 -4.97
CA LEU A 261 -2.59 -18.19 -6.09
C LEU A 261 -2.00 -19.29 -6.99
N MET A 262 -0.71 -19.20 -7.34
CA MET A 262 -0.02 -20.24 -8.13
C MET A 262 -0.07 -21.59 -7.42
N LEU A 263 0.27 -21.64 -6.12
CA LEU A 263 0.20 -22.87 -5.33
C LEU A 263 -1.22 -23.44 -5.25
N TRP A 264 -2.25 -22.61 -5.13
CA TRP A 264 -3.64 -23.09 -5.14
C TRP A 264 -4.05 -23.64 -6.50
N GLN A 265 -3.60 -23.02 -7.60
CA GLN A 265 -3.85 -23.54 -8.94
C GLN A 265 -3.13 -24.89 -9.16
N GLU A 266 -1.86 -25.01 -8.77
CA GLU A 266 -1.07 -26.24 -8.86
C GLU A 266 -1.70 -27.39 -8.06
N ASN A 267 -2.29 -27.09 -6.89
CA ASN A 267 -2.94 -28.08 -6.03
C ASN A 267 -4.43 -28.30 -6.36
N GLY A 268 -4.94 -27.76 -7.47
CA GLY A 268 -6.35 -27.93 -7.86
C GLY A 268 -7.36 -27.31 -6.89
N THR A 269 -6.94 -26.36 -6.04
CA THR A 269 -7.84 -25.65 -5.12
C THR A 269 -8.82 -24.80 -5.91
N ASP A 270 -10.07 -24.75 -5.46
CA ASP A 270 -11.07 -23.81 -5.97
C ASP A 270 -10.66 -22.38 -5.63
N VAL A 271 -10.09 -21.70 -6.62
CA VAL A 271 -9.55 -20.35 -6.46
C VAL A 271 -10.66 -19.36 -6.14
N ASP A 272 -11.82 -19.45 -6.76
CA ASP A 272 -12.92 -18.49 -6.54
C ASP A 272 -13.39 -18.50 -5.09
N ASN A 273 -13.53 -19.70 -4.50
CA ASN A 273 -13.82 -19.86 -3.08
C ASN A 273 -12.67 -19.41 -2.18
N ALA A 274 -11.42 -19.67 -2.57
CA ALA A 274 -10.23 -19.29 -1.79
C ALA A 274 -9.95 -17.76 -1.81
N MET A 275 -10.46 -17.03 -2.81
CA MET A 275 -10.23 -15.60 -2.99
C MET A 275 -10.83 -14.74 -1.89
N MET A 276 -11.99 -15.11 -1.34
CA MET A 276 -12.59 -14.39 -0.21
C MET A 276 -11.72 -14.54 1.05
N THR A 277 -11.20 -15.74 1.30
CA THR A 277 -10.27 -16.03 2.40
C THR A 277 -8.98 -15.25 2.23
N LEU A 278 -8.40 -15.24 1.03
CA LEU A 278 -7.18 -14.46 0.75
C LEU A 278 -7.41 -12.97 0.92
N SER A 279 -8.51 -12.43 0.40
CA SER A 279 -8.91 -11.03 0.53
C SER A 279 -8.99 -10.62 1.99
N THR A 280 -9.61 -11.45 2.84
CA THR A 280 -9.71 -11.23 4.29
C THR A 280 -8.33 -11.29 4.94
N TYR A 281 -7.53 -12.32 4.64
CA TYR A 281 -6.19 -12.52 5.18
C TYR A 281 -5.25 -11.36 4.85
N VAL A 282 -5.25 -10.87 3.61
CA VAL A 282 -4.42 -9.74 3.22
C VAL A 282 -5.08 -8.39 3.57
N GLY A 283 -6.35 -8.38 3.97
CA GLY A 283 -7.10 -7.18 4.32
C GLY A 283 -7.41 -6.28 3.12
N HIS A 284 -7.79 -6.85 1.98
CA HIS A 284 -8.42 -6.11 0.89
C HIS A 284 -9.88 -5.81 1.23
N VAL A 285 -10.28 -4.57 1.00
CA VAL A 285 -11.64 -4.11 1.30
C VAL A 285 -12.56 -4.33 0.10
N ASN A 286 -12.00 -4.26 -1.11
CA ASN A 286 -12.69 -4.58 -2.33
C ASN A 286 -12.12 -5.90 -2.88
N LEU A 287 -12.97 -6.89 -3.11
CA LEU A 287 -12.59 -8.17 -3.73
C LEU A 287 -11.90 -7.97 -5.09
N GLY A 288 -12.28 -6.93 -5.84
CA GLY A 288 -11.64 -6.55 -7.11
C GLY A 288 -10.17 -6.12 -6.98
N ASP A 289 -9.65 -5.88 -5.78
CA ASP A 289 -8.21 -5.71 -5.54
C ASP A 289 -7.48 -7.06 -5.48
N THR A 290 -8.17 -8.13 -5.07
CA THR A 290 -7.63 -9.51 -5.07
C THR A 290 -7.76 -10.14 -6.45
N TYR A 291 -8.92 -10.02 -7.11
CA TYR A 291 -9.14 -10.57 -8.47
C TYR A 291 -8.22 -9.95 -9.53
N TRP A 292 -7.72 -8.74 -9.30
CA TRP A 292 -6.76 -8.10 -10.18
C TRP A 292 -5.50 -8.93 -10.46
N TYR A 293 -5.04 -9.74 -9.48
CA TYR A 293 -3.84 -10.54 -9.65
C TYR A 293 -4.00 -11.65 -10.70
N LEU A 294 -5.20 -12.22 -10.86
CA LEU A 294 -5.47 -13.24 -11.87
C LEU A 294 -5.38 -12.68 -13.30
N GLN A 295 -5.65 -11.38 -13.47
CA GLN A 295 -5.65 -10.72 -14.78
C GLN A 295 -4.33 -10.03 -15.12
N ALA A 296 -3.51 -9.73 -14.13
CA ALA A 296 -2.37 -8.81 -14.27
C ALA A 296 -1.00 -9.50 -14.23
N VAL A 297 -0.96 -10.82 -13.97
CA VAL A 297 0.28 -11.58 -13.79
C VAL A 297 0.34 -12.65 -14.89
N PRO A 298 1.23 -12.49 -15.88
CA PRO A 298 1.33 -13.41 -17.01
C PRO A 298 1.47 -14.88 -16.60
N GLU A 299 2.21 -15.15 -15.52
CA GLU A 299 2.41 -16.50 -14.99
C GLU A 299 1.09 -17.13 -14.51
N LEU A 300 0.22 -16.35 -13.86
CA LEU A 300 -1.12 -16.83 -13.45
C LEU A 300 -2.05 -17.01 -14.66
N MET A 301 -1.92 -16.16 -15.68
CA MET A 301 -2.65 -16.33 -16.94
C MET A 301 -2.20 -17.58 -17.71
N ALA A 302 -0.90 -17.88 -17.71
CA ALA A 302 -0.35 -19.07 -18.36
C ALA A 302 -0.86 -20.36 -17.70
N VAL A 303 -0.88 -20.42 -16.36
CA VAL A 303 -1.44 -21.57 -15.63
C VAL A 303 -2.95 -21.71 -15.88
N ALA A 304 -3.69 -20.60 -15.95
CA ALA A 304 -5.11 -20.63 -16.31
C ALA A 304 -5.33 -21.11 -17.76
N GLY A 305 -4.48 -20.66 -18.70
CA GLY A 305 -4.50 -21.08 -20.11
C GLY A 305 -4.27 -22.58 -20.26
N ALA A 306 -3.23 -23.12 -19.62
CA ALA A 306 -2.94 -24.56 -19.65
C ALA A 306 -4.10 -25.42 -19.11
N ARG A 307 -4.82 -24.95 -18.07
CA ARG A 307 -6.03 -25.64 -17.57
C ARG A 307 -7.18 -25.58 -18.55
N PHE A 308 -7.38 -24.44 -19.22
CA PHE A 308 -8.42 -24.30 -20.23
C PHE A 308 -8.15 -25.25 -21.41
N GLU A 309 -6.90 -25.32 -21.88
CA GLU A 309 -6.48 -26.28 -22.91
C GLU A 309 -6.72 -27.72 -22.46
N ALA A 310 -6.31 -28.09 -21.24
CA ALA A 310 -6.54 -29.43 -20.69
C ALA A 310 -8.05 -29.76 -20.56
N GLN A 311 -8.88 -28.82 -20.12
CA GLN A 311 -10.33 -29.01 -20.05
C GLN A 311 -10.97 -29.13 -21.44
N ALA A 312 -10.53 -28.32 -22.40
CA ALA A 312 -11.02 -28.37 -23.79
C ALA A 312 -10.65 -29.69 -24.47
N ILE A 313 -9.48 -30.26 -24.17
CA ILE A 313 -9.09 -31.60 -24.63
C ILE A 313 -10.00 -32.66 -23.99
N MET A 314 -10.23 -32.58 -22.68
CA MET A 314 -11.10 -33.53 -21.95
C MET A 314 -12.57 -33.46 -22.36
N THR A 315 -13.08 -32.31 -22.80
CA THR A 315 -14.45 -32.17 -23.33
C THR A 315 -14.55 -32.50 -24.82
N GLY A 316 -13.45 -32.44 -25.58
CA GLY A 316 -13.40 -32.81 -26.99
C GLY A 316 -13.31 -34.31 -27.26
N GLU A 317 -12.87 -35.13 -26.29
CA GLU A 317 -12.82 -36.60 -26.42
C GLU A 317 -14.16 -37.30 -26.12
N VAL A 318 -15.19 -36.57 -25.68
CA VAL A 318 -16.51 -37.15 -25.33
C VAL A 318 -17.49 -37.16 -26.53
N ASP A 319 -17.10 -36.62 -27.68
CA ASP A 319 -17.99 -36.49 -28.86
C ASP A 319 -17.53 -37.36 -30.04
N HIS A 320 -17.23 -38.65 -29.80
CA HIS A 320 -17.18 -39.69 -30.84
C HIS A 320 -17.59 -41.05 -30.25
N GLY A 321 -18.89 -41.33 -30.23
CA GLY A 321 -19.46 -42.63 -29.86
C GLY A 321 -20.95 -42.69 -30.12
#